data_AF-A0A9P6AU37-F1
#
_entry.id   AF-A0A9P6AU37-F1
#
_cell.length_a   1.000
_cell.length_b   1.000
_cell.length_c   1.000
_cell.angle_alpha   90.00
_cell.angle_beta   90.00
_cell.angle_gamma   90.00
#
_symmetry.space_group_name_H-M   'P 1'
#
loop_
_entity.id
_entity.type
_entity.pdbx_description
1 polymer ?
#
loop_
_entity_poly.entity_id
_entity_poly.type
_entity_poly.pdbx_seq_one_letter_code
_entity_poly.pdbx_strand_id
1 'polypeptide(L)'
;MPIQRLQRPRDHRIHVPRTPQDPPTLDDLARALEVKTKVLSSYQSTYHRKCTQDDVGRAMVYEHRLLNAMTIEENNGSRKLVLTVILYSFSQEALAPAWFAPVQVQLNAIQQQLAGIEEELLAVEEGLDNVAQSAGKCCAEATNALNDTGELVPWIIVPFSDGRNPTEEPFSLPALTSTSAIERLDVDTCNEYLEGYGVDILPGDGDLKERHRLLQDAIGCRVSRL
;
A
#
# COMPACT_ATOMS: atom_id res chain seq x y z
N MET A 1 -7.32 -19.28 0.57
CA MET A 1 -8.28 -20.30 1.06
C MET A 1 -8.83 -21.06 -0.13
N PRO A 2 -8.95 -22.39 -0.09
CA PRO A 2 -9.45 -23.15 -1.22
C PRO A 2 -10.89 -22.77 -1.56
N ILE A 3 -11.18 -22.48 -2.83
CA ILE A 3 -12.52 -22.14 -3.29
C ILE A 3 -13.41 -23.39 -3.21
N GLN A 4 -14.42 -23.33 -2.35
CA GLN A 4 -15.38 -24.42 -2.24
C GLN A 4 -16.13 -24.63 -3.56
N ARG A 5 -16.23 -25.88 -3.97
CA ARG A 5 -17.01 -26.28 -5.15
C ARG A 5 -18.47 -25.85 -4.99
N LEU A 6 -19.03 -25.28 -6.05
CA LEU A 6 -20.45 -24.95 -6.12
C LEU A 6 -21.30 -26.22 -5.92
N GLN A 7 -22.25 -26.18 -5.00
CA GLN A 7 -23.22 -27.27 -4.82
C GLN A 7 -24.16 -27.34 -6.03
N ARG A 8 -24.58 -28.56 -6.38
CA ARG A 8 -25.44 -28.78 -7.53
C ARG A 8 -26.80 -28.09 -7.33
N PRO A 9 -27.25 -27.22 -8.26
CA PRO A 9 -28.59 -26.64 -8.21
C PRO A 9 -29.67 -27.70 -8.33
N ARG A 10 -30.90 -27.38 -7.88
CA ARG A 10 -32.04 -28.30 -8.02
C ARG A 10 -32.41 -28.62 -9.47
N ASP A 11 -32.20 -27.69 -10.39
CA ASP A 11 -32.36 -27.98 -11.83
C ASP A 11 -31.19 -28.83 -12.33
N HIS A 12 -31.41 -30.15 -12.44
CA HIS A 12 -30.39 -31.12 -12.86
C HIS A 12 -29.83 -30.90 -14.27
N ARG A 13 -30.47 -30.03 -15.07
CA ARG A 13 -29.97 -29.64 -16.40
C ARG A 13 -28.82 -28.63 -16.31
N ILE A 14 -28.65 -27.98 -15.15
CA ILE A 14 -27.56 -27.04 -14.93
C ILE A 14 -26.31 -27.83 -14.52
N HIS A 15 -25.33 -27.87 -15.41
CA HIS A 15 -24.05 -28.50 -15.12
C HIS A 15 -23.24 -27.64 -14.15
N VAL A 16 -22.80 -28.27 -13.05
CA VAL A 16 -21.90 -27.65 -12.09
C VAL A 16 -20.51 -27.57 -12.71
N PRO A 17 -19.81 -26.42 -12.63
CA PRO A 17 -18.47 -26.31 -13.15
C PRO A 17 -17.52 -27.25 -12.39
N ARG A 18 -16.39 -27.57 -13.01
CA ARG A 18 -15.31 -28.30 -12.33
C ARG A 18 -14.78 -27.45 -11.17
N THR A 19 -14.08 -28.09 -10.23
CA THR A 19 -13.34 -27.35 -9.20
C THR A 19 -12.42 -26.34 -9.89
N PRO A 20 -12.44 -25.05 -9.48
CA PRO A 20 -11.55 -24.04 -10.04
C PRO A 20 -10.09 -24.45 -9.94
N GLN A 21 -9.27 -23.92 -10.84
CA GLN A 21 -7.82 -24.01 -10.68
C GLN A 21 -7.36 -23.14 -9.50
N ASP A 22 -6.17 -23.43 -8.99
CA ASP A 22 -5.49 -22.63 -7.96
C ASP A 22 -4.14 -22.18 -8.55
N PRO A 23 -4.05 -20.95 -9.07
CA PRO A 23 -5.08 -19.89 -9.02
C PRO A 23 -6.22 -20.04 -10.02
N PRO A 24 -7.38 -19.39 -9.77
CA PRO A 24 -8.52 -19.44 -10.67
C PRO A 24 -8.21 -18.77 -12.01
N THR A 25 -8.71 -19.38 -13.08
CA THR A 25 -8.53 -18.87 -14.44
C THR A 25 -9.74 -18.07 -14.92
N LEU A 26 -9.57 -17.28 -16.00
CA LEU A 26 -10.69 -16.62 -16.68
C LEU A 26 -11.76 -17.63 -17.17
N ASP A 27 -11.34 -18.84 -17.53
CA ASP A 27 -12.24 -19.93 -17.93
C ASP A 27 -13.08 -20.43 -16.74
N ASP A 28 -12.54 -20.43 -15.51
CA ASP A 28 -13.31 -20.72 -14.30
C ASP A 28 -14.37 -19.66 -14.02
N LEU A 29 -14.04 -18.38 -14.21
CA LEU A 29 -14.97 -17.27 -14.08
C LEU A 29 -16.07 -17.31 -15.17
N ALA A 30 -15.70 -17.55 -16.43
CA ALA A 30 -16.65 -17.65 -17.55
C ALA A 30 -17.68 -18.78 -17.30
N ARG A 31 -17.22 -19.94 -16.84
CA ARG A 31 -18.11 -21.04 -16.44
C ARG A 31 -19.01 -20.68 -15.27
N ALA A 32 -18.49 -19.96 -14.26
CA ALA A 32 -19.30 -19.50 -13.13
C ALA A 32 -20.41 -18.54 -13.57
N LEU A 33 -20.10 -17.61 -14.48
CA LEU A 33 -21.07 -16.68 -15.07
C LEU A 33 -22.15 -17.43 -15.87
N GLU A 34 -21.76 -18.42 -16.68
CA GLU A 34 -22.71 -19.25 -17.42
C GLU A 34 -23.70 -19.96 -16.48
N VAL A 35 -23.19 -20.53 -15.39
CA VAL A 35 -24.01 -21.23 -14.39
C VAL A 35 -24.95 -20.24 -13.69
N LYS A 36 -24.47 -19.06 -13.28
CA LYS A 36 -25.30 -18.01 -12.70
C LYS A 36 -26.45 -17.64 -13.63
N THR A 37 -26.17 -17.39 -14.91
CA THR A 37 -27.18 -17.04 -15.90
C THR A 37 -28.24 -18.14 -16.04
N LYS A 38 -27.83 -19.41 -16.14
CA LYS A 38 -28.76 -20.55 -16.21
C LYS A 38 -29.63 -20.69 -14.95
N VAL A 39 -29.04 -20.50 -13.77
CA VAL A 39 -29.76 -20.55 -12.48
C VAL A 39 -30.79 -19.42 -12.41
N LEU A 40 -30.41 -18.19 -12.78
CA LEU A 40 -31.32 -17.05 -12.83
C LEU A 40 -32.47 -17.26 -13.82
N SER A 41 -32.18 -17.74 -15.04
CA SER A 41 -33.22 -18.04 -16.02
C SER A 41 -34.19 -19.13 -15.55
N SER A 42 -33.68 -20.18 -14.90
CA SER A 42 -34.52 -21.25 -14.33
C SER A 42 -35.36 -20.75 -13.14
N TYR A 43 -34.82 -19.83 -12.33
CA TYR A 43 -35.53 -19.20 -11.21
C TYR A 43 -36.63 -18.23 -11.65
N GLN A 44 -36.40 -17.47 -12.73
CA GLN A 44 -37.34 -16.49 -13.28
C GLN A 44 -38.45 -17.11 -14.15
N SER A 45 -38.24 -18.34 -14.66
CA SER A 45 -39.23 -19.03 -15.49
C SER A 45 -40.53 -19.30 -14.72
N THR A 46 -41.64 -18.75 -15.20
CA THR A 46 -42.99 -18.95 -14.65
C THR A 46 -43.50 -20.39 -14.83
N TYR A 47 -43.03 -21.08 -15.87
CA TYR A 47 -43.51 -22.41 -16.21
C TYR A 47 -42.79 -23.52 -15.43
N HIS A 48 -41.51 -23.32 -15.09
CA HIS A 48 -40.68 -24.37 -14.47
C HIS A 48 -39.66 -23.79 -13.49
N ARG A 49 -40.14 -23.23 -12.37
CA ARG A 49 -39.30 -22.74 -11.28
C ARG A 49 -38.63 -23.89 -10.53
N LYS A 50 -37.56 -24.42 -11.13
CA LYS A 50 -36.80 -25.56 -10.60
C LYS A 50 -35.69 -25.11 -9.64
N CYS A 51 -35.13 -23.92 -9.86
CA CYS A 51 -34.16 -23.33 -8.95
C CYS A 51 -34.84 -22.53 -7.83
N THR A 52 -34.24 -22.55 -6.63
CA THR A 52 -34.66 -21.73 -5.48
C THR A 52 -33.87 -20.43 -5.41
N GLN A 53 -34.30 -19.51 -4.54
CA GLN A 53 -33.51 -18.31 -4.20
C GLN A 53 -32.15 -18.67 -3.59
N ASP A 54 -32.08 -19.79 -2.87
CA ASP A 54 -30.86 -20.33 -2.28
C ASP A 54 -29.88 -20.87 -3.35
N ASP A 55 -30.38 -21.46 -4.45
CA ASP A 55 -29.54 -21.78 -5.61
C ASP A 55 -28.91 -20.52 -6.25
N VAL A 56 -29.70 -19.45 -6.37
CA VAL A 56 -29.23 -18.14 -6.88
C VAL A 56 -28.15 -17.57 -5.97
N GLY A 57 -28.40 -17.55 -4.65
CA GLY A 57 -27.44 -17.07 -3.65
C GLY A 57 -26.11 -17.82 -3.72
N ARG A 58 -26.15 -19.16 -3.83
CA ARG A 58 -24.93 -19.98 -4.01
C ARG A 58 -24.17 -19.64 -5.29
N ALA A 59 -24.85 -19.45 -6.41
CA ALA A 59 -24.20 -19.12 -7.67
C ALA A 59 -23.51 -17.74 -7.62
N MET A 60 -24.16 -16.75 -7.02
CA MET A 60 -23.58 -15.41 -6.82
C MET A 60 -22.38 -15.43 -5.87
N VAL A 61 -22.48 -16.15 -4.74
CA VAL A 61 -21.37 -16.30 -3.80
C VAL A 61 -20.18 -17.00 -4.45
N TYR A 62 -20.42 -18.00 -5.30
CA TYR A 62 -19.36 -18.72 -6.01
C TYR A 62 -18.62 -17.83 -7.02
N GLU A 63 -19.35 -17.07 -7.83
CA GLU A 63 -18.77 -16.05 -8.73
C GLU A 63 -17.94 -15.02 -7.94
N HIS A 64 -18.49 -14.49 -6.86
CA HIS A 64 -17.80 -13.49 -6.05
C HIS A 64 -16.51 -14.04 -5.41
N ARG A 65 -16.53 -15.30 -4.94
CA ARG A 65 -15.32 -15.97 -4.43
C ARG A 65 -14.25 -16.15 -5.50
N LEU A 66 -14.64 -16.44 -6.74
CA LEU A 66 -13.70 -16.53 -7.87
C LEU A 66 -13.08 -15.18 -8.18
N LEU A 67 -13.89 -14.12 -8.27
CA LEU A 67 -13.41 -12.76 -8.48
C LEU A 67 -12.41 -12.33 -7.39
N ASN A 68 -12.73 -12.58 -6.11
CA ASN A 68 -11.84 -12.23 -5.01
C ASN A 68 -10.54 -13.05 -5.01
N ALA A 69 -10.61 -14.32 -5.37
CA ALA A 69 -9.40 -15.15 -5.47
C ALA A 69 -8.51 -14.72 -6.64
N MET A 70 -9.10 -14.22 -7.73
CA MET A 70 -8.34 -13.65 -8.85
C MET A 70 -7.70 -12.30 -8.47
N THR A 71 -8.37 -11.44 -7.69
CA THR A 71 -7.82 -10.13 -7.28
C THR A 71 -6.69 -10.23 -6.25
N ILE A 72 -6.73 -11.21 -5.34
CA ILE A 72 -5.70 -11.36 -4.29
C ILE A 72 -4.31 -11.65 -4.86
N GLU A 73 -4.21 -12.32 -6.01
CA GLU A 73 -2.93 -12.52 -6.70
C GLU A 73 -2.44 -11.28 -7.47
N GLU A 74 -3.32 -10.32 -7.75
CA GLU A 74 -3.04 -9.16 -8.60
C GLU A 74 -2.33 -8.00 -7.89
N ASN A 75 -2.17 -8.08 -6.56
CA ASN A 75 -1.35 -7.13 -5.79
C ASN A 75 0.16 -7.18 -6.13
N ASN A 76 0.57 -8.03 -7.08
CA ASN A 76 1.90 -8.00 -7.71
C ASN A 76 1.97 -7.14 -9.00
N GLY A 77 1.03 -6.21 -9.23
CA GLY A 77 1.32 -4.93 -9.90
C GLY A 77 0.96 -4.76 -11.39
N SER A 78 0.30 -5.70 -12.08
CA SER A 78 0.09 -5.53 -13.56
C SER A 78 -1.23 -6.04 -14.17
N ARG A 79 -2.29 -6.33 -13.38
CA ARG A 79 -3.57 -6.85 -13.94
C ARG A 79 -4.87 -6.16 -13.49
N LYS A 80 -4.77 -5.02 -12.80
CA LYS A 80 -5.91 -4.22 -12.29
C LYS A 80 -6.94 -3.79 -13.37
N LEU A 81 -6.59 -3.86 -14.66
CA LEU A 81 -7.43 -3.43 -15.79
C LEU A 81 -8.58 -4.40 -16.15
N VAL A 82 -8.47 -5.69 -15.83
CA VAL A 82 -9.45 -6.68 -16.32
C VAL A 82 -10.76 -6.68 -15.52
N LEU A 83 -10.71 -6.47 -14.19
CA LEU A 83 -11.92 -6.40 -13.37
C LEU A 83 -12.78 -5.17 -13.65
N THR A 84 -12.17 -4.02 -13.97
CA THR A 84 -12.91 -2.78 -14.25
C THR A 84 -13.80 -2.91 -15.49
N VAL A 85 -13.33 -3.62 -16.53
CA VAL A 85 -14.06 -3.81 -17.80
C VAL A 85 -15.25 -4.77 -17.65
N ILE A 86 -15.11 -5.84 -16.85
CA ILE A 86 -16.17 -6.82 -16.64
C ILE A 86 -17.30 -6.24 -15.78
N LEU A 87 -16.97 -5.47 -14.74
CA LEU A 87 -17.98 -4.79 -13.91
C LEU A 87 -18.73 -3.70 -14.68
N TYR A 88 -18.06 -2.98 -15.59
CA TYR A 88 -18.72 -2.00 -16.47
C TYR A 88 -19.74 -2.64 -17.43
N SER A 89 -19.50 -3.87 -17.87
CA SER A 89 -20.36 -4.56 -18.85
C SER A 89 -21.67 -5.08 -18.26
N PHE A 90 -21.76 -5.23 -16.93
CA PHE A 90 -23.00 -5.60 -16.22
C PHE A 90 -23.78 -4.39 -15.67
N SER A 91 -23.28 -3.17 -15.86
CA SER A 91 -24.03 -1.93 -15.63
C SER A 91 -24.95 -1.62 -16.82
N GLN A 92 -25.72 -2.61 -17.29
CA GLN A 92 -26.97 -2.24 -17.92
C GLN A 92 -27.90 -1.83 -16.79
N GLU A 93 -28.29 -0.56 -16.79
CA GLU A 93 -29.25 0.07 -15.87
C GLU A 93 -30.58 -0.70 -15.87
N ALA A 94 -30.63 -1.83 -15.19
CA ALA A 94 -31.87 -2.34 -14.65
C ALA A 94 -32.28 -1.30 -13.60
N LEU A 95 -33.14 -0.36 -14.01
CA LEU A 95 -33.75 0.63 -13.13
C LEU A 95 -34.18 -0.07 -11.83
N ALA A 96 -33.46 0.22 -10.75
CA ALA A 96 -33.73 -0.41 -9.47
C ALA A 96 -35.22 -0.18 -9.12
N PRO A 97 -35.94 -1.19 -8.62
CA PRO A 97 -37.33 -1.02 -8.24
C PRO A 97 -37.51 0.14 -7.25
N ALA A 98 -38.62 0.86 -7.31
CA ALA A 98 -38.86 2.04 -6.45
C ALA A 98 -38.72 1.75 -4.94
N TRP A 99 -39.05 0.53 -4.50
CA TRP A 99 -38.89 0.11 -3.11
C TRP A 99 -37.42 0.03 -2.65
N PHE A 100 -36.48 -0.06 -3.59
CA PHE A 100 -35.04 -0.12 -3.32
C PHE A 100 -34.42 1.27 -3.11
N ALA A 101 -35.12 2.36 -3.47
CA ALA A 101 -34.57 3.71 -3.37
C ALA A 101 -34.02 4.08 -1.97
N PRO A 102 -34.70 3.77 -0.84
CA PRO A 102 -34.14 4.04 0.49
C PRO A 102 -32.87 3.23 0.77
N VAL A 103 -32.80 1.99 0.29
CA VAL A 103 -31.63 1.12 0.42
C VAL A 103 -30.48 1.64 -0.43
N GLN A 104 -30.75 2.14 -1.64
CA GLN A 104 -29.75 2.74 -2.50
C GLN A 104 -29.11 3.97 -1.86
N VAL A 105 -29.90 4.82 -1.19
CA VAL A 105 -29.36 5.98 -0.44
C VAL A 105 -28.44 5.52 0.68
N GLN A 106 -28.84 4.49 1.44
CA GLN A 106 -27.98 3.92 2.49
C GLN A 106 -26.70 3.30 1.92
N LEU A 107 -26.78 2.58 0.79
CA LEU A 107 -25.60 2.02 0.13
C LEU A 107 -24.64 3.10 -0.34
N ASN A 108 -25.15 4.19 -0.93
CA ASN A 108 -24.31 5.32 -1.33
C ASN A 108 -23.64 5.99 -0.12
N ALA A 109 -24.36 6.14 0.99
CA ALA A 109 -23.81 6.68 2.23
C ALA A 109 -22.69 5.78 2.79
N ILE A 110 -22.90 4.45 2.78
CA ILE A 110 -21.88 3.49 3.21
C ILE A 110 -20.65 3.55 2.28
N GLN A 111 -20.85 3.63 0.97
CA GLN A 111 -19.75 3.76 0.01
C GLN A 111 -18.94 5.03 0.24
N GLN A 112 -19.60 6.15 0.53
CA GLN A 112 -18.92 7.40 0.86
C GLN A 112 -18.14 7.31 2.18
N GLN A 113 -18.71 6.67 3.20
CA GLN A 113 -18.02 6.44 4.46
C GLN A 113 -16.79 5.54 4.30
N LEU A 114 -16.90 4.48 3.49
CA LEU A 114 -15.76 3.59 3.19
C LEU A 114 -14.64 4.35 2.48
N ALA A 115 -14.96 5.19 1.49
CA ALA A 115 -13.96 6.01 0.82
C ALA A 115 -13.25 6.97 1.80
N GLY A 116 -14.00 7.59 2.73
CA GLY A 116 -13.40 8.44 3.76
C GLY A 116 -12.46 7.67 4.71
N ILE A 117 -12.84 6.46 5.12
CA ILE A 117 -12.00 5.59 5.95
C ILE A 117 -10.73 5.17 5.20
N GLU A 118 -10.82 4.88 3.92
CA GLU A 118 -9.66 4.55 3.09
C GLU A 118 -8.66 5.72 3.01
N GLU A 119 -9.15 6.95 2.85
CA GLU A 119 -8.31 8.16 2.89
C GLU A 119 -7.65 8.37 4.27
N GLU A 120 -8.41 8.19 5.36
CA GLU A 120 -7.86 8.30 6.72
C GLU A 120 -6.79 7.24 7.01
N LEU A 121 -6.98 5.99 6.54
CA LEU A 121 -6.00 4.93 6.70
C LEU A 121 -4.68 5.25 5.97
N LEU A 122 -4.75 5.75 4.73
CA LEU A 122 -3.57 6.17 3.99
C LEU A 122 -2.81 7.30 4.71
N ALA A 123 -3.53 8.28 5.26
CA ALA A 123 -2.93 9.37 6.02
C ALA A 123 -2.27 8.88 7.33
N VAL A 124 -2.85 7.88 7.99
CA VAL A 124 -2.26 7.27 9.20
C VAL A 124 -1.01 6.48 8.86
N GLU A 125 -1.00 5.73 7.76
CA GLU A 125 0.19 5.01 7.28
C GLU A 125 1.34 5.98 7.00
N GLU A 126 1.10 7.06 6.26
CA GLU A 126 2.08 8.12 6.02
C GLU A 126 2.57 8.76 7.34
N GLY A 127 1.65 9.00 8.29
CA GLY A 127 1.98 9.51 9.61
C GLY A 127 2.88 8.57 10.42
N LEU A 128 2.65 7.26 10.35
CA LEU A 128 3.48 6.26 11.04
C LEU A 128 4.89 6.18 10.46
N ASP A 129 5.03 6.24 9.14
CA ASP A 129 6.34 6.26 8.48
C ASP A 129 7.15 7.49 8.89
N ASN A 130 6.52 8.67 8.93
CA ASN A 130 7.14 9.91 9.40
C ASN A 130 7.60 9.82 10.87
N VAL A 131 6.78 9.22 11.73
CA VAL A 131 7.13 8.99 13.15
C VAL A 131 8.29 8.00 13.28
N ALA A 132 8.28 6.91 12.51
CA ALA A 132 9.33 5.91 12.54
C ALA A 132 10.67 6.50 12.08
N GLN A 133 10.68 7.29 11.00
CA GLN A 133 11.87 7.99 10.51
C GLN A 133 12.39 8.99 11.54
N SER A 134 11.50 9.79 12.14
CA SER A 134 11.87 10.75 13.19
C SER A 134 12.46 10.08 14.43
N ALA A 135 11.87 8.96 14.87
CA ALA A 135 12.39 8.18 15.99
C ALA A 135 13.77 7.58 15.68
N GLY A 136 13.96 7.04 14.47
CA GLY A 136 15.24 6.52 14.00
C GLY A 136 16.34 7.58 14.02
N LYS A 137 16.04 8.79 13.50
CA LYS A 137 16.93 9.95 13.53
C LYS A 137 17.32 10.34 14.96
N CYS A 138 16.33 10.54 15.85
CA CYS A 138 16.57 10.87 17.26
C CYS A 138 17.43 9.83 17.99
N CYS A 139 17.21 8.54 17.74
CA CYS A 139 18.01 7.47 18.34
C CYS A 139 19.47 7.50 17.83
N ALA A 140 19.68 7.74 16.53
CA ALA A 140 21.01 7.86 15.95
C ALA A 140 21.75 9.07 16.54
N GLU A 141 21.12 10.24 16.58
CA GLU A 141 21.69 11.47 17.18
C GLU A 141 22.05 11.27 18.66
N ALA A 142 21.14 10.67 19.45
CA ALA A 142 21.38 10.40 20.86
C ALA A 142 22.54 9.42 21.08
N THR A 143 22.68 8.42 20.21
CA THR A 143 23.81 7.48 20.26
C THR A 143 25.13 8.18 19.90
N ASN A 144 25.12 9.01 18.85
CA ASN A 144 26.30 9.77 18.44
C ASN A 144 26.75 10.76 19.53
N ALA A 145 25.80 11.38 20.24
CA ALA A 145 26.09 12.25 21.38
C ALA A 145 26.88 11.55 22.50
N LEU A 146 26.70 10.24 22.67
CA LEU A 146 27.39 9.43 23.68
C LEU A 146 28.76 8.91 23.21
N ASN A 147 29.00 8.89 21.90
CA ASN A 147 30.20 8.31 21.29
C ASN A 147 31.34 9.33 21.09
N ASP A 148 31.21 10.53 21.65
CA ASP A 148 32.21 11.61 21.61
C ASP A 148 32.74 11.85 20.18
N THR A 149 34.03 11.59 19.91
CA THR A 149 34.68 11.83 18.60
C THR A 149 34.36 10.78 17.53
N GLY A 150 33.77 9.64 17.91
CA GLY A 150 33.50 8.53 16.98
C GLY A 150 34.72 7.69 16.59
N GLU A 151 35.91 7.99 17.13
CA GLU A 151 37.15 7.24 16.80
C GLU A 151 37.21 5.86 17.47
N LEU A 152 36.68 5.72 18.69
CA LEU A 152 36.63 4.44 19.40
C LEU A 152 35.37 3.62 19.04
N VAL A 153 34.23 4.31 18.97
CA VAL A 153 32.94 3.72 18.59
C VAL A 153 32.38 4.58 17.46
N PRO A 154 32.40 4.10 16.21
CA PRO A 154 31.89 4.84 15.07
C PRO A 154 30.47 5.36 15.29
N TRP A 155 30.21 6.58 14.83
CA TRP A 155 28.87 7.14 14.81
C TRP A 155 27.94 6.35 13.88
N ILE A 156 26.67 6.31 14.26
CA ILE A 156 25.58 5.79 13.43
C ILE A 156 25.25 6.85 12.38
N ILE A 157 25.02 6.41 11.15
CA ILE A 157 24.60 7.29 10.06
C ILE A 157 23.22 7.85 10.39
N VAL A 158 23.11 9.17 10.44
CA VAL A 158 21.86 9.89 10.67
C VAL A 158 21.19 10.14 9.31
N PRO A 159 19.97 9.63 9.07
CA PRO A 159 19.26 9.88 7.82
C PRO A 159 18.91 11.37 7.66
N PHE A 160 18.69 11.79 6.42
CA PHE A 160 18.23 13.13 6.11
C PHE A 160 16.85 13.44 6.69
N SER A 161 16.44 14.70 6.63
CA SER A 161 15.15 15.16 7.19
C SER A 161 13.93 14.56 6.47
N ASP A 162 14.12 13.99 5.28
CA ASP A 162 13.12 13.22 4.53
C ASP A 162 13.25 11.68 4.73
N GLY A 163 14.07 11.25 5.68
CA GLY A 163 14.29 9.85 6.02
C GLY A 163 15.26 9.09 5.10
N ARG A 164 15.74 9.69 4.00
CA ARG A 164 16.67 9.00 3.09
C ARG A 164 18.06 8.83 3.71
N ASN A 165 18.73 7.73 3.37
CA ASN A 165 20.10 7.46 3.81
C ASN A 165 21.09 8.26 2.93
N PRO A 166 21.93 9.14 3.51
CA PRO A 166 22.87 9.96 2.73
C PRO A 166 23.94 9.12 1.99
N THR A 167 24.23 7.92 2.47
CA THR A 167 25.28 7.05 1.90
C THR A 167 24.79 6.14 0.78
N GLU A 168 23.48 6.11 0.55
CA GLU A 168 22.86 5.32 -0.51
C GLU A 168 22.54 6.21 -1.73
N GLU A 169 22.29 5.57 -2.86
CA GLU A 169 21.78 6.26 -4.06
C GLU A 169 20.45 6.98 -3.72
N PRO A 170 20.22 8.20 -4.25
CA PRO A 170 20.96 8.86 -5.33
C PRO A 170 22.13 9.76 -4.86
N PHE A 171 22.39 9.84 -3.55
CA PHE A 171 23.34 10.80 -3.00
C PHE A 171 24.76 10.25 -2.94
N SER A 172 24.90 8.99 -2.49
CA SER A 172 26.18 8.27 -2.43
C SER A 172 27.29 9.05 -1.69
N LEU A 173 26.92 9.77 -0.62
CA LEU A 173 27.82 10.61 0.15
C LEU A 173 28.71 9.80 1.11
N PRO A 174 29.91 10.29 1.47
CA PRO A 174 30.82 9.60 2.38
C PRO A 174 30.28 9.50 3.82
N ALA A 175 30.20 8.30 4.39
CA ALA A 175 29.67 8.09 5.75
C ALA A 175 30.37 8.95 6.83
N LEU A 176 29.58 9.68 7.62
CA LEU A 176 30.05 10.52 8.73
C LEU A 176 30.19 9.70 10.02
N THR A 177 31.26 8.89 10.11
CA THR A 177 31.44 7.95 11.22
C THR A 177 32.32 8.46 12.36
N SER A 178 33.04 9.58 12.18
CA SER A 178 33.88 10.20 13.22
C SER A 178 34.16 11.67 12.91
N THR A 179 34.75 12.41 13.86
CA THR A 179 35.19 13.80 13.65
C THR A 179 36.17 13.91 12.48
N SER A 180 37.09 12.96 12.36
CA SER A 180 38.06 12.90 11.26
C SER A 180 37.40 12.64 9.91
N ALA A 181 36.22 12.01 9.87
CA ALA A 181 35.45 11.86 8.63
C ALA A 181 34.89 13.22 8.18
N ILE A 182 34.32 14.01 9.10
CA ILE A 182 33.82 15.36 8.82
C ILE A 182 34.96 16.29 8.41
N GLU A 183 36.09 16.28 9.11
CA GLU A 183 37.22 17.17 8.83
C GLU A 183 37.86 16.96 7.45
N ARG A 184 37.62 15.81 6.81
CA ARG A 184 38.11 15.48 5.47
C ARG A 184 37.14 15.84 4.35
N LEU A 185 35.94 16.31 4.66
CA LEU A 185 34.97 16.74 3.65
C LEU A 185 35.41 18.05 3.00
N ASP A 186 35.10 18.20 1.73
CA ASP A 186 35.17 19.50 1.06
C ASP A 186 33.91 20.34 1.28
N VAL A 187 33.94 21.59 0.83
CA VAL A 187 32.85 22.56 1.01
C VAL A 187 31.57 22.08 0.32
N ASP A 188 31.69 21.51 -0.88
CA ASP A 188 30.54 21.10 -1.70
C ASP A 188 29.82 19.91 -1.04
N THR A 189 30.58 18.89 -0.62
CA THR A 189 30.06 17.73 0.12
C THR A 189 29.41 18.17 1.44
N CYS A 190 30.00 19.14 2.15
CA CYS A 190 29.38 19.68 3.36
C CYS A 190 28.03 20.34 3.07
N ASN A 191 27.94 21.12 1.99
CA ASN A 191 26.69 21.78 1.62
C ASN A 191 25.61 20.76 1.26
N GLU A 192 25.95 19.68 0.54
CA GLU A 192 25.00 18.61 0.21
C GLU A 192 24.43 17.93 1.47
N TYR A 193 25.29 17.64 2.46
CA TYR A 193 24.82 17.13 3.74
C TYR A 193 23.92 18.13 4.48
N LEU A 194 24.34 19.40 4.58
CA LEU A 194 23.59 20.44 5.28
C LEU A 194 22.22 20.69 4.64
N GLU A 195 22.14 20.66 3.31
CA GLU A 195 20.88 20.75 2.57
C GLU A 195 19.97 19.55 2.88
N GLY A 196 20.49 18.32 2.85
CA GLY A 196 19.71 17.12 3.20
C GLY A 196 19.23 17.11 4.66
N TYR A 197 19.98 17.74 5.57
CA TYR A 197 19.54 17.96 6.96
C TYR A 197 18.58 19.15 7.14
N GLY A 198 18.31 19.93 6.09
CA GLY A 198 17.37 21.06 6.12
C GLY A 198 17.95 22.34 6.71
N VAL A 199 19.24 22.59 6.53
CA VAL A 199 19.88 23.84 6.97
C VAL A 199 19.74 24.91 5.87
N ASP A 200 18.78 25.82 6.06
CA ASP A 200 18.38 26.82 5.06
C ASP A 200 19.45 27.89 4.75
N ILE A 201 20.30 28.21 5.73
CA ILE A 201 21.31 29.27 5.61
C ILE A 201 22.69 28.63 5.75
N LEU A 202 23.31 28.39 4.60
CA LEU A 202 24.70 27.95 4.56
C LEU A 202 25.63 29.09 5.00
N PRO A 203 26.71 28.79 5.74
CA PRO A 203 27.70 29.80 6.08
C PRO A 203 28.27 30.46 4.83
N GLY A 204 28.77 31.70 4.94
CA GLY A 204 29.38 32.41 3.80
C GLY A 204 30.53 31.63 3.14
N ASP A 205 30.93 32.06 1.95
CA ASP A 205 31.96 31.41 1.14
C ASP A 205 33.22 31.12 1.96
N GLY A 206 33.58 29.85 2.09
CA GLY A 206 34.86 29.41 2.66
C GLY A 206 34.89 29.16 4.17
N ASP A 207 33.81 29.39 4.93
CA ASP A 207 33.80 29.00 6.36
C ASP A 207 33.51 27.50 6.52
N LEU A 208 34.53 26.69 6.23
CA LEU A 208 34.47 25.23 6.36
C LEU A 208 34.35 24.80 7.83
N LYS A 209 34.95 25.59 8.74
CA LYS A 209 34.89 25.31 10.19
C LYS A 209 33.47 25.41 10.72
N GLU A 210 32.73 26.44 10.31
CA GLU A 210 31.32 26.58 10.70
C GLU A 210 30.44 25.50 10.06
N ARG A 211 30.72 25.09 8.81
CA ARG A 211 30.01 23.95 8.19
C ARG A 211 30.23 22.65 8.94
N HIS A 212 31.48 22.33 9.30
CA HIS A 212 31.79 21.15 10.12
C HIS A 212 31.06 21.18 11.45
N ARG A 213 30.98 22.36 12.10
CA ARG A 213 30.22 22.55 13.33
C ARG A 213 28.72 22.27 13.12
N LEU A 214 28.13 22.84 12.08
CA LEU A 214 26.71 22.62 11.77
C LEU A 214 26.41 21.15 11.46
N LEU A 215 27.31 20.46 10.75
CA LEU A 215 27.19 19.03 10.49
C LEU A 215 27.27 18.21 11.78
N GLN A 216 28.23 18.51 12.66
CA GLN A 216 28.34 17.85 13.96
C GLN A 216 27.06 18.03 14.78
N ASP A 217 26.52 19.26 14.85
CA ASP A 217 25.25 19.53 15.52
C ASP A 217 24.09 18.73 14.89
N ALA A 218 24.01 18.69 13.55
CA ALA A 218 22.95 18.02 12.80
C ALA A 218 22.93 16.49 12.98
N ILE A 219 24.09 15.86 13.24
CA ILE A 219 24.19 14.41 13.48
C ILE A 219 24.19 14.06 14.98
N GLY A 220 23.93 15.03 15.85
CA GLY A 220 23.85 14.85 17.31
C GLY A 220 25.21 14.76 18.01
N CYS A 221 26.31 15.08 17.33
CA CYS A 221 27.64 15.05 17.93
C CYS A 221 27.87 16.30 18.81
N ARG A 222 28.19 16.08 20.10
CA ARG A 222 28.50 17.15 21.06
C ARG A 222 29.91 17.00 21.61
N VAL A 223 30.93 17.11 20.75
CA VAL A 223 32.31 17.21 21.25
C VAL A 223 32.39 18.44 22.14
N SER A 224 32.57 18.21 23.44
CA SER A 224 32.66 19.28 24.43
C SER A 224 33.90 20.10 24.09
N ARG A 225 33.69 21.36 23.69
CA ARG A 225 34.78 22.32 23.49
C ARG A 225 35.37 22.65 24.86
N LEU A 226 36.34 21.84 25.28
CA LEU A 226 37.22 22.16 26.41
C LEU A 226 38.24 23.21 26.01
#